data_AF-A0A7U4E8Z1-F1
#
_entry.id   AF-A0A7U4E8Z1-F1
#
_cell.length_a   1.000
_cell.length_b   1.000
_cell.length_c   1.000
_cell.angle_alpha   90.00
_cell.angle_beta   90.00
_cell.angle_gamma   90.00
#
_symmetry.space_group_name_H-M   'P 1'
#
loop_
_entity.id
_entity.type
_entity.pdbx_description
1 polymer ?
#
loop_
_entity_poly.entity_id
_entity_poly.type
_entity_poly.pdbx_seq_one_letter_code
_entity_poly.pdbx_strand_id
1 'polypeptide(L)'
;MEITGKIIDILPAQEGEGKNGTWKKQNIIIEYGDKYPRKVCVSLWGEPATQEKSAIGKEVEISLNLESQENNGRWYTEVKAWKFKILCLVLFLCLVGCKEKSAYKPYLGEWNNVGTAFYVNQWVFTESNNKLQAKLIKQLKADAPPMVLEYAADVDENGNVVIHAELDMKGNVTDDKLFLLGKIYQKNK
;
A
#
# COMPACT_ATOMS: atom_id res chain seq x y z
N MET A 1 -24.50 9.49 -11.51
CA MET A 1 -24.94 9.24 -10.12
C MET A 1 -23.70 8.98 -9.27
N GLU A 2 -23.80 9.03 -7.94
CA GLU A 2 -22.66 8.82 -7.03
C GLU A 2 -23.04 7.94 -5.85
N ILE A 3 -22.09 7.16 -5.35
CA ILE A 3 -22.23 6.30 -4.16
C ILE A 3 -20.94 6.34 -3.35
N THR A 4 -21.10 6.42 -2.04
CA THR A 4 -20.00 6.33 -1.08
C THR A 4 -20.19 5.09 -0.23
N GLY A 5 -19.11 4.34 -0.03
CA GLY A 5 -19.16 3.12 0.76
C GLY A 5 -17.79 2.53 1.00
N LYS A 6 -17.75 1.37 1.65
CA LYS A 6 -16.54 0.64 2.00
C LYS A 6 -16.37 -0.56 1.10
N ILE A 7 -15.17 -0.77 0.55
CA ILE A 7 -14.86 -2.00 -0.19
C ILE A 7 -14.85 -3.17 0.78
N ILE A 8 -15.63 -4.21 0.52
CA ILE A 8 -15.64 -5.43 1.32
C ILE A 8 -15.07 -6.63 0.58
N ASP A 9 -15.07 -6.61 -0.75
CA ASP A 9 -14.50 -7.67 -1.57
C ASP A 9 -14.09 -7.17 -2.97
N ILE A 10 -13.12 -7.85 -3.56
CA ILE A 10 -12.64 -7.61 -4.93
C ILE A 10 -12.67 -8.97 -5.64
N LEU A 11 -13.54 -9.10 -6.63
CA LEU A 11 -13.71 -10.34 -7.38
C LEU A 11 -12.49 -10.58 -8.30
N PRO A 12 -12.36 -11.73 -8.99
CA PRO A 12 -11.30 -11.90 -9.98
C PRO A 12 -11.46 -10.96 -11.18
N ALA A 13 -10.35 -10.45 -11.71
CA ALA A 13 -10.34 -9.67 -12.95
C ALA A 13 -10.79 -10.54 -14.12
N GLN A 14 -11.54 -9.94 -15.04
CA GLN A 14 -11.98 -10.54 -16.28
C GLN A 14 -11.37 -9.77 -17.44
N GLU A 15 -10.93 -10.47 -18.46
CA GLU A 15 -10.40 -9.87 -19.69
C GLU A 15 -10.86 -10.67 -20.90
N GLY A 16 -10.85 -10.02 -22.06
CA GLY A 16 -11.20 -10.65 -23.32
C GLY A 16 -10.93 -9.73 -24.51
N GLU A 17 -11.17 -10.25 -25.70
CA GLU A 17 -11.04 -9.49 -26.94
C GLU A 17 -12.41 -9.02 -27.41
N GLY A 18 -12.54 -7.71 -27.65
CA GLY A 18 -13.75 -7.10 -28.22
C GLY A 18 -13.46 -6.45 -29.56
N LYS A 19 -14.52 -5.97 -30.23
CA LYS A 19 -14.41 -5.25 -31.52
C LYS A 19 -13.49 -4.02 -31.45
N ASN A 20 -13.30 -3.44 -30.27
CA ASN A 20 -12.48 -2.25 -30.02
C ASN A 20 -11.14 -2.59 -29.32
N GLY A 21 -10.71 -3.85 -29.36
CA GLY A 21 -9.47 -4.32 -28.71
C GLY A 21 -9.71 -5.09 -27.41
N THR A 22 -8.63 -5.36 -26.69
CA THR A 22 -8.65 -6.08 -25.41
C THR A 22 -9.36 -5.23 -24.36
N TRP A 23 -10.37 -5.80 -23.71
CA TRP A 23 -11.05 -5.17 -22.58
C TRP A 23 -10.65 -5.86 -21.29
N LYS A 24 -10.60 -5.07 -20.22
CA LYS A 24 -10.43 -5.54 -18.84
C LYS A 24 -11.58 -5.00 -17.99
N LYS A 25 -12.08 -5.86 -17.12
CA LYS A 25 -13.19 -5.60 -16.21
C LYS A 25 -12.86 -6.17 -14.84
N GLN A 26 -13.11 -5.40 -13.80
CA GLN A 26 -12.91 -5.81 -12.41
C GLN A 26 -14.15 -5.46 -11.60
N ASN A 27 -14.76 -6.46 -10.98
CA ASN A 27 -15.91 -6.23 -10.11
C ASN A 27 -15.46 -6.08 -8.66
N ILE A 28 -16.03 -5.12 -7.96
CA ILE A 28 -15.84 -4.92 -6.52
C ILE A 28 -17.18 -4.96 -5.81
N ILE A 29 -17.20 -5.43 -4.57
CA ILE A 29 -18.37 -5.35 -3.70
C ILE A 29 -18.14 -4.23 -2.70
N ILE A 30 -19.03 -3.25 -2.71
CA ILE A 30 -19.04 -2.19 -1.70
C ILE A 30 -20.23 -2.36 -0.76
N GLU A 31 -20.00 -2.03 0.51
CA GLU A 31 -21.04 -1.88 1.52
C GLU A 31 -21.31 -0.39 1.72
N TYR A 32 -22.58 0.01 1.72
CA TYR A 32 -22.99 1.41 1.81
C TYR A 32 -24.25 1.59 2.67
N GLY A 33 -24.38 2.77 3.28
CA GLY A 33 -25.48 3.14 4.19
C GLY A 33 -25.20 2.81 5.66
N ASP A 34 -25.66 3.68 6.56
CA ASP A 34 -25.24 3.66 7.97
C ASP A 34 -26.06 2.67 8.83
N LYS A 35 -27.39 2.83 8.82
CA LYS A 35 -28.29 2.09 9.73
C LYS A 35 -28.59 0.68 9.26
N TYR A 36 -28.55 0.44 7.95
CA TYR A 36 -28.84 -0.83 7.30
C TYR A 36 -27.92 -1.02 6.10
N PRO A 37 -26.65 -1.41 6.33
CA PRO A 37 -25.67 -1.51 5.26
C PRO A 37 -26.14 -2.49 4.19
N ARG A 38 -26.09 -2.04 2.94
CA ARG A 38 -26.42 -2.84 1.77
C ARG A 38 -25.15 -3.07 0.97
N LYS A 39 -25.12 -4.19 0.26
CA LYS A 39 -24.00 -4.56 -0.60
C LYS A 39 -24.40 -4.35 -2.05
N VAL A 40 -23.51 -3.77 -2.84
CA VAL A 40 -23.70 -3.63 -4.29
C VAL A 40 -22.42 -4.00 -5.01
N CYS A 41 -22.59 -4.73 -6.12
CA CYS A 41 -21.51 -5.06 -7.03
C CYS A 41 -21.33 -3.92 -8.03
N VAL A 42 -20.11 -3.39 -8.12
CA VAL A 42 -19.75 -2.29 -9.03
C VAL A 42 -18.71 -2.79 -10.01
N SER A 43 -18.95 -2.53 -11.29
CA SER A 43 -18.05 -2.88 -12.38
C SER A 43 -17.10 -1.74 -12.71
N LEU A 44 -15.80 -1.99 -12.60
CA LEU A 44 -14.72 -1.12 -13.06
C LEU A 44 -14.27 -1.60 -14.44
N TRP A 45 -14.15 -0.68 -15.39
CA TRP A 45 -13.75 -0.98 -16.77
C TRP A 45 -12.44 -0.28 -17.13
N GLY A 46 -11.63 -0.91 -17.98
CA GLY A 46 -10.32 -0.42 -18.36
C GLY A 46 -9.21 -1.01 -17.49
N GLU A 47 -8.12 -0.27 -17.27
CA GLU A 47 -7.05 -0.66 -16.35
C GLU A 47 -7.48 -0.32 -14.91
N PRO A 48 -7.97 -1.29 -14.12
CA PRO A 48 -8.60 -0.97 -12.85
C PRO A 48 -7.51 -0.61 -11.84
N ALA A 49 -7.63 0.55 -11.19
CA ALA A 49 -6.73 0.98 -10.11
C ALA A 49 -6.79 0.06 -8.86
N THR A 50 -7.68 -0.93 -8.84
CA THR A 50 -8.02 -1.79 -7.70
C THR A 50 -7.48 -3.21 -7.85
N GLN A 51 -6.38 -3.41 -8.58
CA GLN A 51 -5.72 -4.73 -8.68
C GLN A 51 -5.13 -5.21 -7.34
N GLU A 52 -5.01 -4.33 -6.36
CA GLU A 52 -4.46 -4.68 -5.05
C GLU A 52 -5.56 -5.07 -4.04
N LYS A 53 -5.40 -6.25 -3.43
CA LYS A 53 -6.18 -6.66 -2.23
C LYS A 53 -6.08 -5.65 -1.08
N SER A 54 -5.05 -4.79 -1.10
CA SER A 54 -4.84 -3.66 -0.17
C SER A 54 -6.01 -2.66 -0.15
N ALA A 55 -6.85 -2.62 -1.19
CA ALA A 55 -8.00 -1.73 -1.23
C ALA A 55 -9.20 -2.21 -0.39
N ILE A 56 -9.23 -3.47 0.05
CA ILE A 56 -10.31 -3.99 0.92
C ILE A 56 -10.30 -3.22 2.24
N GLY A 57 -11.49 -2.79 2.66
CA GLY A 57 -11.70 -2.04 3.88
C GLY A 57 -11.55 -0.53 3.73
N LYS A 58 -11.10 -0.03 2.57
CA LYS A 58 -11.03 1.41 2.29
C LYS A 58 -12.40 1.97 1.94
N GLU A 59 -12.60 3.23 2.31
CA GLU A 59 -13.78 4.00 1.94
C GLU A 59 -13.56 4.61 0.55
N VAL A 60 -14.60 4.60 -0.28
CA VAL A 60 -14.54 4.99 -1.68
C VAL A 60 -15.73 5.83 -2.06
N GLU A 61 -15.48 6.79 -2.94
CA GLU A 61 -16.47 7.60 -3.63
C GLU A 61 -16.45 7.19 -5.11
N ILE A 62 -17.59 6.72 -5.62
CA ILE A 62 -17.72 6.17 -6.96
C ILE A 62 -18.79 6.93 -7.72
N SER A 63 -18.43 7.51 -8.86
CA SER A 63 -19.40 8.03 -9.82
C SER A 63 -19.75 6.95 -10.83
N LEU A 64 -21.05 6.68 -10.95
CA LEU A 64 -21.60 5.52 -11.66
C LEU A 64 -22.75 5.88 -12.60
N ASN A 65 -22.97 4.97 -13.54
CA ASN A 65 -24.13 4.87 -14.41
C ASN A 65 -24.82 3.52 -14.15
N LEU A 66 -26.16 3.53 -14.18
CA LEU A 66 -26.96 2.32 -14.15
C LEU A 66 -27.35 1.96 -15.58
N GLU A 67 -26.95 0.78 -16.01
CA GLU A 67 -27.30 0.24 -17.31
C GLU A 67 -28.07 -1.05 -17.09
N SER A 68 -29.10 -1.30 -17.90
CA SER A 68 -29.80 -2.58 -17.89
C SER A 68 -29.74 -3.18 -19.27
N GLN A 69 -29.31 -4.43 -19.34
CA GLN A 69 -29.19 -5.17 -20.59
C GLN A 69 -30.12 -6.38 -20.54
N GLU A 70 -30.86 -6.57 -21.61
CA GLU A 70 -31.64 -7.79 -21.82
C GLU A 70 -30.75 -8.87 -22.42
N ASN A 71 -30.73 -10.04 -21.79
CA ASN A 71 -30.12 -11.23 -22.35
C ASN A 71 -31.08 -12.42 -22.19
N ASN A 72 -31.54 -12.95 -23.31
CA ASN A 72 -32.44 -14.11 -23.38
C ASN A 72 -33.72 -13.92 -22.53
N GLY A 73 -34.40 -12.78 -22.70
CA GLY A 73 -35.62 -12.45 -21.96
C GLY A 73 -35.42 -12.12 -20.48
N ARG A 74 -34.18 -12.07 -19.99
CA ARG A 74 -33.85 -11.67 -18.61
C ARG A 74 -33.11 -10.34 -18.62
N TRP A 75 -33.50 -9.45 -17.72
CA TRP A 75 -32.86 -8.15 -17.55
C TRP A 75 -31.81 -8.23 -16.45
N TYR A 76 -30.61 -7.73 -16.76
CA TYR A 76 -29.50 -7.63 -15.82
C TYR A 76 -29.13 -6.17 -15.68
N THR A 77 -29.15 -5.67 -14.45
CA THR A 77 -28.71 -4.31 -14.15
C THR A 77 -27.24 -4.34 -13.76
N GLU A 78 -26.44 -3.52 -14.42
CA GLU A 78 -25.04 -3.32 -14.13
C GLU A 78 -24.82 -1.92 -13.57
N VAL A 79 -24.06 -1.86 -12.48
CA VAL A 79 -23.59 -0.61 -11.87
C VAL A 79 -22.20 -0.33 -12.40
N LYS A 80 -22.11 0.52 -13.43
CA LYS A 80 -20.85 0.80 -14.12
C LYS A 80 -20.20 2.06 -13.56
N ALA A 81 -18.99 1.91 -13.02
CA ALA A 81 -18.20 3.04 -12.54
C ALA A 81 -17.44 3.69 -13.70
N TRP A 82 -17.51 5.02 -13.81
CA TRP A 82 -16.68 5.82 -14.73
C TRP A 82 -15.66 6.69 -13.99
N LYS A 83 -15.88 6.93 -12.69
CA LYS A 83 -14.91 7.57 -11.80
C LYS A 83 -14.87 6.81 -10.49
N PHE A 84 -13.65 6.59 -9.99
CA PHE A 84 -13.40 5.86 -8.76
C PHE A 84 -12.36 6.62 -7.95
N LYS A 85 -12.67 6.92 -6.69
CA LYS A 85 -11.78 7.66 -5.80
C LYS A 85 -11.73 6.96 -4.45
N ILE A 86 -10.53 6.58 -4.03
CA ILE A 86 -10.28 6.11 -2.67
C ILE A 86 -10.29 7.33 -1.75
N LEU A 87 -11.16 7.32 -0.76
CA LEU A 87 -11.15 8.30 0.31
C LEU A 87 -10.07 7.88 1.30
N CYS A 88 -8.98 8.63 1.29
CA CYS A 88 -7.92 8.45 2.28
C CYS A 88 -8.45 8.97 3.61
N LEU A 89 -8.56 8.10 4.61
CA LEU A 89 -9.15 8.42 5.93
C LEU A 89 -8.19 9.23 6.82
N VAL A 90 -7.42 10.16 6.23
CA VAL A 90 -6.43 10.98 6.94
C VAL A 90 -7.10 12.14 7.71
N LEU A 91 -8.42 12.34 7.58
CA LEU A 91 -9.05 13.57 8.06
C LEU A 91 -10.17 13.42 9.10
N PHE A 92 -10.51 12.22 9.59
CA PHE A 92 -11.59 12.08 10.59
C PHE A 92 -11.31 11.17 11.80
N LEU A 93 -10.12 10.59 11.92
CA LEU A 93 -9.76 9.67 13.01
C LEU A 93 -8.94 10.28 14.17
N CYS A 94 -8.75 11.60 14.23
CA CYS A 94 -8.05 12.23 15.36
C CYS A 94 -8.92 12.39 16.63
N LEU A 95 -10.23 12.16 16.58
CA LEU A 95 -11.13 12.43 17.73
C LEU A 95 -11.71 11.20 18.43
N VAL A 96 -11.52 9.99 17.91
CA VAL A 96 -11.93 8.77 18.63
C VAL A 96 -10.74 7.84 18.68
N GLY A 97 -10.13 7.75 19.86
CA GLY A 97 -9.05 6.82 20.16
C GLY A 97 -9.42 5.42 19.72
N CYS A 98 -8.86 4.99 18.60
CA CYS A 98 -8.98 3.64 18.09
C CYS A 98 -7.56 3.18 17.77
N LYS A 99 -7.14 2.12 18.45
CA LYS A 99 -5.79 1.54 18.43
C LYS A 99 -5.23 1.47 17.01
N GLU A 100 -4.03 2.00 16.84
CA GLU A 100 -3.22 2.00 15.63
C GLU A 100 -3.23 0.61 14.97
N LYS A 101 -4.03 0.45 13.91
CA LYS A 101 -3.73 -0.57 12.91
C LYS A 101 -2.50 -0.07 12.18
N SER A 102 -1.34 -0.58 12.61
CA SER A 102 0.00 -0.32 12.08
C SER A 102 -0.07 -0.02 10.58
N ALA A 103 0.19 1.24 10.22
CA ALA A 103 0.46 1.60 8.84
C ALA A 103 1.49 0.61 8.27
N TYR A 104 1.33 0.21 7.02
CA TYR A 104 2.35 -0.59 6.34
C TYR A 104 3.64 0.24 6.28
N LYS A 105 4.67 -0.20 7.00
CA LYS A 105 5.95 0.51 7.14
C LYS A 105 7.02 -0.25 6.36
N PRO A 106 7.22 0.06 5.06
CA PRO A 106 8.04 -0.77 4.16
C PRO A 106 9.51 -0.82 4.60
N TYR A 107 9.98 0.21 5.29
CA TYR A 107 11.33 0.36 5.82
C TYR A 107 11.66 -0.54 7.02
N LEU A 108 10.66 -1.04 7.75
CA LEU A 108 10.93 -1.88 8.91
C LEU A 108 11.55 -3.21 8.50
N GLY A 109 12.52 -3.65 9.30
CA GLY A 109 13.26 -4.89 9.10
C GLY A 109 14.74 -4.66 8.79
N GLU A 110 15.34 -5.70 8.22
CA GLU A 110 16.77 -5.82 8.01
C GLU A 110 17.15 -5.65 6.53
N TRP A 111 18.22 -4.89 6.28
CA TRP A 111 18.62 -4.43 4.95
C TRP A 111 20.10 -4.66 4.73
N ASN A 112 20.45 -5.58 3.85
CA ASN A 112 21.82 -5.97 3.57
C ASN A 112 22.39 -5.25 2.35
N ASN A 113 23.60 -4.70 2.47
CA ASN A 113 24.26 -4.01 1.37
C ASN A 113 24.68 -4.99 0.25
N VAL A 114 24.27 -4.73 -0.99
CA VAL A 114 24.48 -5.64 -2.13
C VAL A 114 25.91 -5.54 -2.73
N GLY A 115 26.70 -4.52 -2.36
CA GLY A 115 27.97 -4.19 -3.01
C GLY A 115 29.14 -3.94 -2.06
N THR A 116 29.25 -4.70 -0.97
CA THR A 116 30.23 -4.44 0.09
C THR A 116 31.28 -5.53 0.26
N ALA A 117 32.49 -5.16 0.68
CA ALA A 117 33.55 -6.11 1.06
C ALA A 117 33.47 -6.55 2.53
N PHE A 118 32.52 -6.01 3.30
CA PHE A 118 32.29 -6.38 4.69
C PHE A 118 31.52 -7.70 4.77
N TYR A 119 31.81 -8.51 5.79
CA TYR A 119 31.05 -9.72 6.10
C TYR A 119 29.60 -9.40 6.50
N VAL A 120 29.40 -8.30 7.24
CA VAL A 120 28.08 -7.71 7.51
C VAL A 120 28.13 -6.21 7.26
N ASN A 121 27.15 -5.69 6.52
CA ASN A 121 26.89 -4.26 6.37
C ASN A 121 25.39 -4.08 6.22
N GLN A 122 24.74 -3.92 7.36
CA GLN A 122 23.31 -4.09 7.49
C GLN A 122 22.69 -2.89 8.19
N TRP A 123 21.61 -2.39 7.64
CA TRP A 123 20.71 -1.48 8.35
C TRP A 123 19.55 -2.26 8.93
N VAL A 124 19.19 -1.93 10.17
CA VAL A 124 18.03 -2.51 10.85
C VAL A 124 17.15 -1.36 11.32
N PHE A 125 15.91 -1.32 10.85
CA PHE A 125 14.93 -0.33 11.27
C PHE A 125 13.91 -0.99 12.18
N THR A 126 13.83 -0.51 13.41
CA THR A 126 12.91 -0.99 14.44
C THR A 126 12.09 0.17 14.97
N GLU A 127 10.84 -0.11 15.30
CA GLU A 127 10.00 0.88 15.96
C GLU A 127 9.64 0.39 17.36
N SER A 128 9.83 1.25 18.35
CA SER A 128 9.43 0.99 19.72
C SER A 128 8.84 2.27 20.33
N ASN A 129 7.72 2.16 21.05
CA ASN A 129 7.04 3.31 21.66
C ASN A 129 6.78 4.47 20.68
N ASN A 130 6.36 4.16 19.44
CA ASN A 130 6.15 5.13 18.34
C ASN A 130 7.39 5.98 17.99
N LYS A 131 8.59 5.48 18.29
CA LYS A 131 9.85 6.07 17.85
C LYS A 131 10.56 5.09 16.92
N LEU A 132 10.89 5.57 15.73
CA LEU A 132 11.68 4.81 14.77
C LEU A 132 13.18 4.92 15.15
N GLN A 133 13.86 3.79 15.11
CA GLN A 133 15.27 3.67 15.38
C GLN A 133 15.94 2.97 14.20
N ALA A 134 17.13 3.40 13.87
CA ALA A 134 17.97 2.79 12.86
C ALA A 134 19.26 2.28 13.51
N LYS A 135 19.61 1.02 13.26
CA LYS A 135 20.89 0.45 13.67
C LYS A 135 21.71 0.10 12.43
N LEU A 136 22.96 0.54 12.42
CA LEU A 136 23.95 0.14 11.43
C LEU A 136 24.88 -0.90 12.05
N ILE A 137 24.88 -2.09 11.47
CA ILE A 137 25.73 -3.20 11.88
C ILE A 137 26.81 -3.38 10.81
N LYS A 138 28.08 -3.29 11.22
CA LYS A 138 29.23 -3.52 10.35
C LYS A 138 30.15 -4.58 10.96
N GLN A 139 30.52 -5.56 10.15
CA GLN A 139 31.45 -6.62 10.54
C GLN A 139 32.41 -6.89 9.40
N LEU A 140 33.72 -6.81 9.66
CA LEU A 140 34.74 -6.95 8.61
C LEU A 140 34.94 -8.41 8.18
N LYS A 141 34.92 -9.34 9.15
CA LYS A 141 35.12 -10.79 8.98
C LYS A 141 34.18 -11.54 9.94
N ALA A 142 33.87 -12.81 9.65
CA ALA A 142 32.92 -13.62 10.43
C ALA A 142 33.29 -13.73 11.93
N ASP A 143 34.57 -13.74 12.21
CA ASP A 143 35.23 -13.94 13.50
C ASP A 143 35.55 -12.62 14.22
N ALA A 144 35.36 -11.47 13.57
CA ALA A 144 35.52 -10.15 14.19
C ALA A 144 34.24 -9.71 14.91
N PRO A 145 34.31 -9.03 16.06
CA PRO A 145 33.12 -8.50 16.72
C PRO A 145 32.40 -7.45 15.83
N PRO A 146 31.06 -7.46 15.76
CA PRO A 146 30.32 -6.49 14.97
C PRO A 146 30.32 -5.11 15.66
N MET A 147 30.54 -4.06 14.88
CA MET A 147 30.31 -2.69 15.27
C MET A 147 28.83 -2.37 15.07
N VAL A 148 28.16 -1.93 16.14
CA VAL A 148 26.75 -1.51 16.11
C VAL A 148 26.68 -0.03 16.42
N LEU A 149 26.06 0.73 15.52
CA LEU A 149 25.80 2.16 15.68
C LEU A 149 24.29 2.36 15.68
N GLU A 150 23.77 3.05 16.70
CA GLU A 150 22.34 3.33 16.84
C GLU A 150 22.06 4.79 16.55
N TYR A 151 20.98 5.04 15.82
CA TYR A 151 20.55 6.36 15.39
C TYR A 151 19.05 6.51 15.65
N ALA A 152 18.66 7.74 15.98
CA ALA A 152 17.26 8.13 15.84
C ALA A 152 16.92 8.19 14.35
N ALA A 153 15.71 7.78 14.01
CA ALA A 153 15.22 7.90 12.65
C ALA A 153 13.76 8.34 12.67
N ASP A 154 13.36 9.02 11.62
CA ASP A 154 11.99 9.48 11.40
C ASP A 154 11.60 9.21 9.93
N VAL A 155 10.38 9.58 9.57
CA VAL A 155 9.87 9.47 8.20
C VAL A 155 9.44 10.85 7.73
N ASP A 156 9.88 11.25 6.54
CA ASP A 156 9.50 12.53 5.95
C ASP A 156 8.09 12.50 5.35
N GLU A 157 7.62 13.67 4.90
CA GLU A 157 6.29 13.85 4.28
C GLU A 157 6.06 12.97 3.04
N ASN A 158 7.14 12.51 2.40
CA ASN A 158 7.10 11.66 1.21
C ASN A 158 7.22 10.17 1.54
N GLY A 159 7.28 9.79 2.83
CA GLY A 159 7.43 8.41 3.26
C GLY A 159 8.87 7.87 3.23
N ASN A 160 9.87 8.74 3.04
CA ASN A 160 11.28 8.34 3.08
C ASN A 160 11.78 8.27 4.51
N VAL A 161 12.67 7.32 4.79
CA VAL A 161 13.34 7.24 6.10
C VAL A 161 14.40 8.34 6.17
N VAL A 162 14.42 9.05 7.29
CA VAL A 162 15.45 10.03 7.63
C VAL A 162 16.18 9.51 8.86
N ILE A 163 17.50 9.34 8.76
CA ILE A 163 18.34 8.87 9.86
C ILE A 163 19.14 10.06 10.37
N HIS A 164 18.98 10.37 11.65
CA HIS A 164 19.63 11.50 12.32
C HIS A 164 21.00 11.07 12.86
N ALA A 165 22.01 11.25 12.02
CA ALA A 165 23.43 11.15 12.39
C ALA A 165 24.03 12.56 12.56
N GLU A 166 25.34 12.73 12.36
CA GLU A 166 25.95 14.08 12.27
C GLU A 166 25.38 14.88 11.08
N LEU A 167 25.02 14.17 10.01
CA LEU A 167 24.28 14.69 8.87
C LEU A 167 23.09 13.78 8.60
N ASP A 168 21.94 14.36 8.33
CA ASP A 168 20.73 13.60 8.03
C ASP A 168 20.91 12.77 6.75
N MET A 169 20.69 11.46 6.89
CA MET A 169 20.77 10.53 5.77
C MET A 169 19.35 10.14 5.37
N LYS A 170 18.95 10.47 4.15
CA LYS A 170 17.63 10.12 3.62
C LYS A 170 17.70 8.86 2.78
N GLY A 171 16.73 7.96 2.98
CA GLY A 171 16.60 6.73 2.22
C GLY A 171 15.18 6.45 1.78
N ASN A 172 15.03 5.96 0.56
CA ASN A 172 13.75 5.57 -0.02
C ASN A 172 13.68 4.04 -0.17
N VAL A 173 12.50 3.47 0.01
CA VAL A 173 12.23 2.06 -0.21
C VAL A 173 11.34 1.88 -1.43
N THR A 174 11.83 1.14 -2.43
CA THR A 174 11.09 0.76 -3.64
C THR A 174 11.42 -0.69 -3.98
N ASP A 175 10.43 -1.53 -4.26
CA ASP A 175 10.59 -2.94 -4.68
C ASP A 175 11.54 -3.77 -3.80
N ASP A 176 11.33 -3.77 -2.48
CA ASP A 176 12.18 -4.46 -1.49
C ASP A 176 13.67 -4.07 -1.52
N LYS A 177 13.96 -2.87 -2.05
CA LYS A 177 15.28 -2.26 -2.05
C LYS A 177 15.24 -0.93 -1.32
N LEU A 178 16.21 -0.74 -0.43
CA LEU A 178 16.48 0.51 0.24
C LEU A 178 17.63 1.22 -0.47
N PHE A 179 17.37 2.44 -0.92
CA PHE A 179 18.36 3.33 -1.50
C PHE A 179 18.78 4.32 -0.42
N LEU A 180 20.03 4.26 0.03
CA LEU A 180 20.53 5.09 1.13
C LEU A 180 22.00 5.45 0.88
N LEU A 181 22.34 6.74 0.92
CA LEU A 181 23.69 7.25 0.64
C LEU A 181 24.28 6.76 -0.70
N GLY A 182 23.45 6.70 -1.76
CA GLY A 182 23.86 6.21 -3.07
C GLY A 182 24.18 4.70 -3.12
N LYS A 183 23.88 3.95 -2.05
CA LYS A 183 24.03 2.50 -1.98
C LYS A 183 22.67 1.83 -2.00
N ILE A 184 22.66 0.59 -2.47
CA ILE A 184 21.47 -0.26 -2.54
C ILE A 184 21.59 -1.34 -1.48
N TYR A 185 20.53 -1.47 -0.68
CA TYR A 185 20.38 -2.53 0.30
C TYR A 185 19.15 -3.37 -0.04
N GLN A 186 19.24 -4.67 0.14
CA GLN A 186 18.17 -5.62 -0.12
C GLN A 186 17.55 -6.10 1.18
N LYS A 187 16.22 -6.17 1.22
CA LYS A 187 15.49 -6.63 2.41
C LYS A 187 15.77 -8.11 2.67
N ASN A 188 16.08 -8.47 3.91
CA ASN A 188 16.07 -9.87 4.33
C ASN A 188 14.62 -10.37 4.35
N LYS A 189 14.38 -11.53 3.72
CA LYS A 189 13.09 -12.21 3.75
C LYS A 189 12.82 -12.84 5.11
#